data_AF-A0A182LTE1-F1
#
_entry.id   AF-A0A182LTE1-F1
#
_cell.length_a   1.000
_cell.length_b   1.000
_cell.length_c   1.000
_cell.angle_alpha   90.00
_cell.angle_beta   90.00
_cell.angle_gamma   90.00
#
_symmetry.space_group_name_H-M   'P 1'
#
loop_
_entity.id
_entity.type
_entity.pdbx_description
1 polymer ?
#
loop_
_entity_poly.entity_id
_entity_poly.type
_entity_poly.pdbx_seq_one_letter_code
_entity_poly.pdbx_strand_id
1 'polypeptide(L)'
;MPPTFCQTDNAMSSSAELTGSTANRHRSGASVTIKSIDGIAEQRGSQTESYEMVDNCSNEQVTLTVDGFGTVKHPKTGATETVKRFTWQNTHGVSVQVISYGAIITVMKAPDRNGRIDDVVLGFDDIPGYQTPNNPYFGATIGRIANRVGGGKFTLNGQEFQVTRNFENRHQLHGGKIGFDKYNWDAFVDGTVVTLTHTSPDGDEGYPGAVMVSVRYELKADNRFEVLFKAVSTKPTPINLTNHSYFNLAGHSTGHEEIYRHVVSINADKITDTDADSIPSGKFICVGGTPYDLRIPRELGPAMAKTVSEGFDDNFCITKGTEQGRTFTARVIHPHSGRVLEVYTDQPGVQFYTSNFMPDPNRNIRPKKVNAPEYYDVTRLEPVIPEGVADPPIRGKGGAKYCKHGAFCLETQNFPDAINHANFPSAVLNPGAQYVHEVVYKFEVLRDQ
;
A
#
# COMPACT_ATOMS: atom_id res chain seq x y z
N MET A 1 -4.03 24.39 -61.99
CA MET A 1 -4.47 23.25 -62.81
C MET A 1 -4.62 22.04 -61.90
N PRO A 2 -5.85 21.65 -61.55
CA PRO A 2 -6.20 20.34 -61.01
C PRO A 2 -6.92 19.48 -62.08
N PRO A 3 -7.18 18.20 -61.79
CA PRO A 3 -8.51 17.65 -62.06
C PRO A 3 -9.07 17.03 -60.77
N THR A 4 -10.17 17.48 -60.16
CA THR A 4 -11.60 17.49 -60.55
C THR A 4 -12.25 16.10 -60.57
N PHE A 5 -12.99 15.82 -59.48
CA PHE A 5 -14.27 15.09 -59.30
C PHE A 5 -14.61 13.81 -60.09
N CYS A 6 -15.13 12.82 -59.36
CA CYS A 6 -16.53 12.41 -59.52
C CYS A 6 -17.09 11.71 -58.26
N GLN A 7 -18.16 12.27 -57.69
CA GLN A 7 -19.11 11.62 -56.78
C GLN A 7 -20.19 10.94 -57.63
N THR A 8 -20.70 9.80 -57.17
CA THR A 8 -22.09 9.39 -57.41
C THR A 8 -22.65 8.71 -56.16
N ASP A 9 -23.67 9.33 -55.58
CA ASP A 9 -24.62 8.72 -54.66
C ASP A 9 -25.52 7.73 -55.41
N ASN A 10 -25.91 6.64 -54.74
CA ASN A 10 -27.32 6.21 -54.76
C ASN A 10 -27.63 5.23 -53.63
N ALA A 11 -28.69 5.56 -52.90
CA ALA A 11 -29.34 4.75 -51.89
C ALA A 11 -30.41 3.83 -52.53
N MET A 12 -30.56 2.59 -52.03
CA MET A 12 -31.80 2.07 -51.42
C MET A 12 -31.80 0.53 -51.31
N SER A 13 -32.18 0.08 -50.10
CA SER A 13 -33.19 -0.96 -49.81
C SER A 13 -32.91 -2.47 -50.00
N SER A 14 -33.05 -3.15 -48.85
CA SER A 14 -33.69 -4.44 -48.54
C SER A 14 -32.91 -5.77 -48.59
N SER A 15 -32.76 -6.34 -47.39
CA SER A 15 -32.99 -7.74 -46.96
C SER A 15 -32.23 -8.89 -47.64
N ALA A 16 -31.32 -9.54 -46.90
CA ALA A 16 -31.55 -10.83 -46.22
C ALA A 16 -30.22 -11.54 -45.85
N GLU A 17 -30.14 -11.90 -44.57
CA GLU A 17 -29.51 -13.10 -43.96
C GLU A 17 -28.06 -13.55 -44.28
N LEU A 18 -27.25 -13.46 -43.21
CA LEU A 18 -26.41 -14.51 -42.59
C LEU A 18 -25.58 -15.44 -43.49
N THR A 19 -24.25 -15.28 -43.42
CA THR A 19 -23.31 -16.33 -42.98
C THR A 19 -21.95 -15.72 -42.61
N GLY A 20 -21.32 -16.27 -41.58
CA GLY A 20 -20.28 -15.60 -40.81
C GLY A 20 -18.85 -15.65 -41.35
N SER A 21 -18.02 -14.79 -40.75
CA SER A 21 -16.57 -14.96 -40.61
C SER A 21 -16.10 -13.95 -39.55
N THR A 22 -15.90 -14.42 -38.31
CA THR A 22 -15.33 -13.62 -37.23
C THR A 22 -13.82 -13.56 -37.37
N ALA A 23 -13.31 -12.35 -37.59
CA ALA A 23 -11.89 -12.05 -37.58
C ALA A 23 -11.28 -12.35 -36.19
N ASN A 24 -10.27 -13.20 -36.19
CA ASN A 24 -9.50 -13.63 -35.03
C ASN A 24 -8.68 -12.45 -34.48
N ARG A 25 -9.06 -11.91 -33.32
CA ARG A 25 -8.17 -11.07 -32.50
C ARG A 25 -7.33 -11.99 -31.61
N HIS A 26 -6.02 -12.00 -31.84
CA HIS A 26 -5.03 -12.64 -30.96
C HIS A 26 -5.18 -12.10 -29.52
N ARG A 27 -5.63 -12.97 -28.61
CA ARG A 27 -5.36 -12.87 -27.17
C ARG A 27 -4.13 -13.73 -26.89
N SER A 28 -3.11 -13.14 -26.28
CA SER A 28 -1.97 -13.87 -25.72
C SER A 28 -2.47 -14.88 -24.68
N GLY A 29 -2.30 -16.17 -24.96
CA GLY A 29 -2.76 -17.26 -24.10
C GLY A 29 -1.80 -17.52 -22.95
N ALA A 30 -2.11 -17.00 -21.76
CA ALA A 30 -1.68 -17.61 -20.52
C ALA A 30 -2.53 -18.86 -20.27
N SER A 31 -1.90 -20.01 -20.03
CA SER A 31 -2.60 -21.27 -19.69
C SER A 31 -2.61 -21.46 -18.18
N VAL A 32 -3.80 -21.45 -17.56
CA VAL A 32 -4.00 -21.77 -16.14
C VAL A 32 -4.07 -23.29 -16.00
N THR A 33 -3.21 -23.90 -15.19
CA THR A 33 -3.32 -25.33 -14.85
C THR A 33 -3.64 -25.47 -13.37
N ILE A 34 -4.79 -26.08 -13.06
CA ILE A 34 -5.19 -26.43 -11.69
C ILE A 34 -4.66 -27.84 -11.42
N LYS A 35 -3.76 -28.02 -10.45
CA LYS A 35 -3.32 -29.36 -9.99
C LYS A 35 -4.06 -29.71 -8.71
N SER A 36 -4.79 -30.83 -8.69
CA SER A 36 -5.28 -31.47 -7.46
C SER A 36 -4.24 -32.47 -6.94
N ILE A 37 -4.06 -32.56 -5.62
CA ILE A 37 -3.23 -33.60 -4.98
C ILE A 37 -4.13 -34.49 -4.12
N ASP A 38 -4.12 -35.79 -4.41
CA ASP A 38 -4.76 -36.83 -3.61
C ASP A 38 -3.81 -37.41 -2.53
N GLY A 39 -4.18 -37.24 -1.25
CA GLY A 39 -4.13 -38.22 -0.14
C GLY A 39 -2.80 -38.51 0.60
N ILE A 40 -2.72 -38.86 1.89
CA ILE A 40 -3.60 -38.91 3.10
C ILE A 40 -2.66 -38.91 4.32
N ALA A 41 -2.97 -38.16 5.39
CA ALA A 41 -2.84 -38.62 6.79
C ALA A 41 -3.64 -37.67 7.72
N GLU A 42 -4.65 -38.20 8.40
CA GLU A 42 -5.45 -37.49 9.41
C GLU A 42 -4.58 -37.00 10.57
N GLN A 43 -4.31 -35.70 10.63
CA GLN A 43 -4.24 -34.95 11.89
C GLN A 43 -4.72 -33.51 11.65
N ARG A 44 -5.90 -33.18 12.21
CA ARG A 44 -6.47 -31.82 12.39
C ARG A 44 -6.15 -30.79 11.30
N GLY A 45 -6.79 -30.99 10.14
CA GLY A 45 -7.42 -29.98 9.29
C GLY A 45 -6.72 -28.63 9.12
N SER A 46 -5.73 -28.57 8.24
CA SER A 46 -5.47 -27.40 7.39
C SER A 46 -5.35 -27.92 5.96
N GLN A 47 -6.41 -27.76 5.16
CA GLN A 47 -6.33 -28.02 3.72
C GLN A 47 -5.55 -26.87 3.09
N THR A 48 -4.43 -27.20 2.43
CA THR A 48 -3.65 -26.23 1.64
C THR A 48 -4.03 -26.40 0.18
N GLU A 49 -4.46 -25.32 -0.46
CA GLU A 49 -4.72 -25.28 -1.91
C GLU A 49 -3.50 -24.67 -2.63
N SER A 50 -3.24 -25.07 -3.87
CA SER A 50 -2.10 -24.56 -4.66
C SER A 50 -2.49 -24.30 -6.11
N TYR A 51 -2.03 -23.18 -6.63
CA TYR A 51 -2.35 -22.66 -7.97
C TYR A 51 -1.05 -22.25 -8.68
N GLU A 52 -0.96 -22.50 -9.99
CA GLU A 52 0.23 -22.20 -10.80
C GLU A 52 -0.16 -21.41 -12.06
N MET A 53 0.60 -20.35 -12.35
CA MET A 53 0.58 -19.63 -13.62
C MET A 53 1.94 -19.75 -14.31
N VAL A 54 1.92 -20.10 -15.59
CA VAL A 54 3.12 -20.24 -16.43
C VAL A 54 3.06 -19.20 -17.55
N ASP A 55 4.10 -18.36 -17.65
CA ASP A 55 4.31 -17.55 -18.85
C ASP A 55 4.95 -18.41 -19.93
N ASN A 56 4.15 -18.79 -20.93
CA ASN A 56 4.57 -19.64 -22.04
C ASN A 56 5.66 -19.02 -22.92
N CYS A 57 5.97 -17.73 -22.77
CA CYS A 57 7.05 -17.06 -23.51
C CYS A 57 8.40 -17.04 -22.78
N SER A 58 8.44 -17.15 -21.45
CA SER A 58 9.68 -16.99 -20.67
C SER A 58 10.06 -18.19 -19.77
N ASN A 59 9.24 -19.25 -19.69
CA ASN A 59 9.38 -20.34 -18.70
C ASN A 59 9.38 -19.84 -17.24
N GLU A 60 8.98 -18.59 -17.00
CA GLU A 60 8.88 -18.02 -15.67
C GLU A 60 7.51 -18.36 -15.07
N GLN A 61 7.52 -18.71 -13.79
CA GLN A 61 6.36 -19.22 -13.08
C GLN A 61 6.08 -18.40 -11.83
N VAL A 62 4.80 -18.21 -11.56
CA VAL A 62 4.31 -17.72 -10.27
C VAL A 62 3.43 -18.80 -9.68
N THR A 63 3.70 -19.16 -8.43
CA THR A 63 2.86 -20.06 -7.64
C THR A 63 2.10 -19.27 -6.60
N LEU A 64 0.90 -19.74 -6.27
CA LEU A 64 0.09 -19.23 -5.16
C LEU A 64 -0.33 -20.42 -4.29
N THR A 65 -0.05 -20.35 -2.99
CA THR A 65 -0.58 -21.29 -2.00
C THR A 65 -1.59 -20.60 -1.09
N VAL A 66 -2.64 -21.33 -0.71
CA VAL A 66 -3.70 -20.84 0.17
C VAL A 66 -3.85 -21.77 1.36
N ASP A 67 -3.73 -21.23 2.58
CA ASP A 67 -3.89 -21.96 3.84
C ASP A 67 -4.58 -21.09 4.92
N GLY A 68 -4.74 -21.62 6.13
CA GLY A 68 -5.29 -20.88 7.28
C GLY A 68 -4.21 -20.14 8.09
N PHE A 69 -4.47 -18.88 8.45
CA PHE A 69 -3.57 -18.07 9.30
C PHE A 69 -4.04 -17.97 10.76
N GLY A 70 -5.30 -18.31 11.04
CA GLY A 70 -5.89 -18.20 12.38
C GLY A 70 -7.38 -17.91 12.33
N THR A 71 -7.91 -17.37 13.42
CA THR A 71 -9.31 -16.96 13.52
C THR A 71 -9.42 -15.59 14.16
N VAL A 72 -10.43 -14.82 13.76
CA VAL A 72 -10.78 -13.52 14.33
C VAL A 72 -12.23 -13.50 14.77
N LYS A 73 -12.61 -12.47 15.53
CA LYS A 73 -14.00 -12.17 15.85
C LYS A 73 -14.48 -11.03 14.96
N HIS A 74 -15.59 -11.23 14.26
CA HIS A 74 -16.23 -10.16 13.49
C HIS A 74 -16.55 -8.99 14.43
N PRO A 75 -16.10 -7.76 14.12
CA PRO A 75 -16.09 -6.68 15.11
C PRO A 75 -17.48 -6.19 15.52
N LYS A 76 -18.52 -6.46 14.71
CA LYS A 76 -19.91 -6.06 15.00
C LYS A 76 -20.80 -7.18 15.52
N THR A 77 -20.53 -8.43 15.15
CA THR A 77 -21.42 -9.58 15.43
C THR A 77 -20.80 -10.56 16.42
N GLY A 78 -19.49 -10.50 16.64
CA GLY A 78 -18.76 -11.44 17.49
C GLY A 78 -18.64 -12.85 16.90
N ALA A 79 -19.06 -13.07 15.65
CA ALA A 79 -18.91 -14.35 14.96
C ALA A 79 -17.43 -14.71 14.82
N THR A 80 -17.08 -15.98 15.00
CA THR A 80 -15.71 -16.45 14.72
C THR A 80 -15.55 -16.63 13.21
N GLU A 81 -14.51 -16.04 12.64
CA GLU A 81 -14.20 -16.10 11.22
C GLU A 81 -12.79 -16.67 11.02
N THR A 82 -12.63 -17.60 10.08
CA THR A 82 -11.32 -18.13 9.71
C THR A 82 -10.60 -17.14 8.80
N VAL A 83 -9.35 -16.84 9.13
CA VAL A 83 -8.48 -15.99 8.31
C VAL A 83 -7.69 -16.88 7.35
N LYS A 84 -7.81 -16.59 6.06
CA LYS A 84 -7.02 -17.25 5.00
C LYS A 84 -5.72 -16.50 4.78
N ARG A 85 -4.70 -17.22 4.33
CA ARG A 85 -3.39 -16.72 3.91
C ARG A 85 -3.17 -17.07 2.45
N PHE A 86 -2.61 -16.13 1.71
CA PHE A 86 -2.28 -16.24 0.31
C PHE A 86 -0.80 -15.97 0.17
N THR A 87 -0.01 -16.96 -0.27
CA THR A 87 1.43 -16.81 -0.44
C THR A 87 1.79 -16.98 -1.90
N TRP A 88 2.27 -15.90 -2.52
CA TRP A 88 2.85 -15.94 -3.86
C TRP A 88 4.35 -16.16 -3.80
N GLN A 89 4.88 -16.85 -4.81
CA GLN A 89 6.31 -16.93 -5.05
C GLN A 89 6.58 -16.96 -6.55
N ASN A 90 7.60 -16.21 -7.00
CA ASN A 90 8.08 -16.29 -8.37
C ASN A 90 9.47 -16.94 -8.46
N THR A 91 9.91 -17.24 -9.68
CA THR A 91 11.20 -17.88 -9.95
C THR A 91 12.42 -16.99 -9.68
N HIS A 92 12.22 -15.68 -9.47
CA HIS A 92 13.27 -14.71 -9.19
C HIS A 92 13.54 -14.54 -7.69
N GLY A 93 12.83 -15.29 -6.83
CA GLY A 93 13.01 -15.26 -5.39
C GLY A 93 12.18 -14.20 -4.67
N VAL A 94 11.28 -13.49 -5.37
CA VAL A 94 10.29 -12.63 -4.73
C VAL A 94 9.12 -13.47 -4.22
N SER A 95 8.71 -13.21 -2.99
CA SER A 95 7.54 -13.85 -2.39
C SER A 95 6.74 -12.84 -1.59
N VAL A 96 5.42 -12.88 -1.72
CA VAL A 96 4.51 -11.97 -1.03
C VAL A 96 3.46 -12.79 -0.29
N GLN A 97 3.09 -12.35 0.91
CA GLN A 97 2.01 -12.96 1.67
C GLN A 97 0.95 -11.93 2.02
N VAL A 98 -0.31 -12.28 1.78
CA VAL A 98 -1.49 -11.51 2.18
C VAL A 98 -2.39 -12.38 3.04
N ILE A 99 -3.06 -11.79 4.03
CA ILE A 99 -4.11 -12.45 4.79
C ILE A 99 -5.46 -11.77 4.55
N SER A 100 -6.55 -12.54 4.69
CA SER A 100 -7.91 -12.02 4.48
C SER A 100 -8.32 -10.99 5.55
N TYR A 101 -7.73 -11.04 6.74
CA TYR A 101 -7.94 -10.03 7.78
C TYR A 101 -7.29 -8.70 7.37
N GLY A 102 -8.10 -7.64 7.31
CA GLY A 102 -7.69 -6.29 6.91
C GLY A 102 -7.11 -6.18 5.50
N ALA A 103 -7.22 -7.25 4.68
CA ALA A 103 -6.46 -7.41 3.44
C ALA A 103 -4.98 -7.04 3.65
N ILE A 104 -4.38 -7.58 4.72
CA ILE A 104 -3.05 -7.19 5.20
C ILE A 104 -1.97 -7.91 4.40
N ILE A 105 -0.98 -7.16 3.91
CA ILE A 105 0.29 -7.70 3.42
C ILE A 105 1.18 -8.01 4.63
N THR A 106 1.45 -9.28 4.89
CA THR A 106 2.21 -9.73 6.07
C THR A 106 3.70 -9.93 5.77
N VAL A 107 4.06 -10.24 4.52
CA VAL A 107 5.43 -10.55 4.08
C VAL A 107 5.64 -10.00 2.67
N MET A 108 6.80 -9.40 2.43
CA MET A 108 7.35 -9.16 1.09
C MET A 108 8.83 -9.51 1.13
N LYS A 109 9.22 -10.61 0.51
CA LYS A 109 10.59 -11.09 0.43
C LYS A 109 11.21 -10.70 -0.90
N ALA A 110 12.45 -10.21 -0.87
CA ALA A 110 13.20 -9.88 -2.07
C ALA A 110 14.69 -10.28 -1.93
N PRO A 111 15.33 -10.76 -3.01
CA PRO A 111 16.77 -11.06 -2.99
C PRO A 111 17.62 -9.79 -2.87
N ASP A 112 18.74 -9.87 -2.16
CA ASP A 112 19.82 -8.87 -2.21
C ASP A 112 20.77 -9.14 -3.40
N ARG A 113 21.78 -8.28 -3.57
CA ARG A 113 22.82 -8.42 -4.62
C ARG A 113 23.58 -9.75 -4.60
N ASN A 114 23.59 -10.44 -3.47
CA ASN A 114 24.25 -11.73 -3.27
C ASN A 114 23.25 -12.91 -3.33
N GLY A 115 21.99 -12.64 -3.70
CA GLY A 115 20.92 -13.65 -3.75
C GLY A 115 20.33 -14.01 -2.39
N ARG A 116 20.71 -13.33 -1.29
CA ARG A 116 20.10 -13.56 0.02
C ARG A 116 18.71 -12.94 0.07
N ILE A 117 17.71 -13.78 0.26
CA ILE A 117 16.31 -13.36 0.36
C ILE A 117 16.04 -12.96 1.80
N ASP A 118 15.45 -11.78 1.98
CA ASP A 118 14.97 -11.32 3.28
C ASP A 118 13.61 -10.65 3.13
N ASP A 119 12.84 -10.65 4.22
CA ASP A 119 11.55 -9.98 4.30
C ASP A 119 11.74 -8.50 4.62
N VAL A 120 11.22 -7.66 3.73
CA VAL A 120 11.45 -6.21 3.74
C VAL A 120 10.26 -5.42 4.23
N VAL A 121 9.22 -6.06 4.79
CA VAL A 121 8.11 -5.36 5.44
C VAL A 121 7.97 -5.74 6.91
N LEU A 122 7.53 -4.79 7.74
CA LEU A 122 7.23 -5.04 9.15
C LEU A 122 5.87 -5.73 9.27
N GLY A 123 5.68 -6.48 10.36
CA GLY A 123 4.41 -7.14 10.66
C GLY A 123 4.52 -8.09 11.85
N PHE A 124 3.56 -9.00 11.96
CA PHE A 124 3.50 -10.02 13.00
C PHE A 124 3.41 -11.43 12.43
N ASP A 125 3.77 -12.42 13.25
CA ASP A 125 3.70 -13.85 12.90
C ASP A 125 2.27 -14.42 13.02
N ASP A 126 1.37 -13.74 13.74
CA ASP A 126 0.04 -14.26 14.08
C ASP A 126 -1.05 -13.19 14.20
N ILE A 127 -2.31 -13.64 14.27
CA ILE A 127 -3.49 -12.78 14.43
C ILE A 127 -3.46 -11.93 15.72
N PRO A 128 -3.13 -12.46 16.92
CA PRO A 128 -2.99 -11.64 18.12
C PRO A 128 -2.05 -10.44 17.93
N GLY A 129 -0.94 -10.62 17.22
CA GLY A 129 -0.06 -9.52 16.83
C GLY A 129 -0.78 -8.46 15.99
N TYR A 130 -1.53 -8.84 14.94
CA TYR A 130 -2.27 -7.87 14.13
C TYR A 130 -3.46 -7.21 14.86
N GLN A 131 -4.02 -7.85 15.90
CA GLN A 131 -5.13 -7.32 16.70
C GLN A 131 -4.68 -6.51 17.94
N THR A 132 -3.36 -6.48 18.23
CA THR A 132 -2.85 -5.71 19.37
C THR A 132 -3.13 -4.21 19.20
N PRO A 133 -3.47 -3.48 20.28
CA PRO A 133 -3.64 -2.03 20.21
C PRO A 133 -2.36 -1.29 19.78
N ASN A 134 -1.19 -1.94 19.92
CA ASN A 134 0.09 -1.37 19.50
C ASN A 134 0.38 -1.53 18.01
N ASN A 135 -0.49 -2.18 17.21
CA ASN A 135 -0.30 -2.31 15.77
C ASN A 135 -0.67 -0.99 15.07
N PRO A 136 0.30 -0.24 14.50
CA PRO A 136 0.04 1.01 13.82
C PRO A 136 -0.32 0.76 12.35
N TYR A 137 -1.26 -0.16 12.12
CA TYR A 137 -1.77 -0.55 10.80
C TYR A 137 -0.78 -1.30 9.89
N PHE A 138 0.16 -2.08 10.43
CA PHE A 138 1.17 -2.79 9.61
C PHE A 138 0.54 -3.57 8.44
N GLY A 139 0.85 -3.12 7.22
CA GLY A 139 0.51 -3.81 5.97
C GLY A 139 -0.97 -3.78 5.60
N ALA A 140 -1.82 -3.12 6.38
CA ALA A 140 -3.27 -3.18 6.20
C ALA A 140 -3.77 -2.37 4.99
N THR A 141 -4.89 -2.80 4.43
CA THR A 141 -5.71 -1.94 3.57
C THR A 141 -6.48 -0.95 4.44
N ILE A 142 -6.33 0.34 4.16
CA ILE A 142 -6.98 1.41 4.90
C ILE A 142 -8.19 1.94 4.14
N GLY A 143 -9.27 2.21 4.89
CA GLY A 143 -10.48 2.84 4.39
C GLY A 143 -11.53 2.98 5.51
N ARG A 144 -12.63 3.70 5.30
CA ARG A 144 -13.11 4.24 4.00
C ARG A 144 -12.32 5.44 3.47
N ILE A 145 -11.72 6.23 4.38
CA ILE A 145 -10.79 7.33 4.04
C ILE A 145 -9.45 7.07 4.73
N ALA A 146 -8.41 6.89 3.93
CA ALA A 146 -7.02 6.93 4.35
C ALA A 146 -6.63 8.32 4.87
N ASN A 147 -5.67 8.34 5.80
CA ASN A 147 -5.22 9.53 6.50
C ASN A 147 -6.36 10.24 7.26
N ARG A 148 -6.29 11.56 7.39
CA ARG A 148 -7.14 12.33 8.30
C ARG A 148 -8.35 12.98 7.62
N VAL A 149 -9.43 13.12 8.41
CA VAL A 149 -10.54 14.05 8.14
C VAL A 149 -10.59 15.09 9.27
N GLY A 150 -10.37 16.35 8.90
CA GLY A 150 -10.33 17.51 9.78
C GLY A 150 -11.61 17.63 10.60
N GLY A 151 -11.46 17.85 11.90
CA GLY A 151 -12.58 17.92 12.86
C GLY A 151 -13.48 16.66 12.95
N GLY A 152 -13.12 15.56 12.26
CA GLY A 152 -13.99 14.37 12.14
C GLY A 152 -15.34 14.70 11.52
N LYS A 153 -15.38 15.62 10.55
CA LYS A 153 -16.60 16.02 9.87
C LYS A 153 -16.33 16.55 8.47
N PHE A 154 -17.35 16.52 7.62
CA PHE A 154 -17.32 17.11 6.29
C PHE A 154 -18.73 17.50 5.83
N THR A 155 -18.82 18.30 4.77
CA THR A 155 -20.09 18.65 4.13
C THR A 155 -20.18 18.06 2.74
N LEU A 156 -21.27 17.35 2.43
CA LEU A 156 -21.52 16.77 1.12
C LEU A 156 -22.94 17.09 0.68
N ASN A 157 -23.09 17.70 -0.49
CA ASN A 157 -24.37 18.16 -1.03
C ASN A 157 -25.18 19.05 -0.06
N GLY A 158 -24.47 19.91 0.69
CA GLY A 158 -25.08 20.82 1.67
C GLY A 158 -25.47 20.17 3.01
N GLN A 159 -25.26 18.86 3.18
CA GLN A 159 -25.47 18.16 4.44
C GLN A 159 -24.13 17.94 5.17
N GLU A 160 -24.08 18.28 6.46
CA GLU A 160 -22.93 17.97 7.32
C GLU A 160 -23.01 16.50 7.80
N PHE A 161 -21.89 15.81 7.73
CA PHE A 161 -21.70 14.46 8.26
C PHE A 161 -20.63 14.50 9.34
N GLN A 162 -20.87 13.80 10.44
CA GLN A 162 -19.86 13.55 11.46
C GLN A 162 -19.38 12.11 11.33
N VAL A 163 -18.06 11.94 11.27
CA VAL A 163 -17.39 10.65 11.25
C VAL A 163 -16.70 10.39 12.58
N THR A 164 -16.44 9.12 12.88
CA THR A 164 -15.84 8.74 14.14
C THR A 164 -14.52 9.44 14.37
N ARG A 165 -14.38 10.09 15.53
CA ARG A 165 -13.10 10.65 15.96
C ARG A 165 -12.31 9.61 16.75
N ASN A 166 -11.13 9.28 16.27
CA ASN A 166 -10.19 8.31 16.86
C ASN A 166 -8.77 8.88 17.02
N PHE A 167 -8.50 10.08 16.52
CA PHE A 167 -7.26 10.80 16.76
C PHE A 167 -7.50 11.93 17.76
N GLU A 168 -7.05 11.70 19.00
CA GLU A 168 -7.23 12.59 20.16
C GLU A 168 -8.68 13.05 20.41
N ASN A 169 -9.66 12.29 19.91
CA ASN A 169 -11.08 12.69 19.87
C ASN A 169 -11.36 14.02 19.13
N ARG A 170 -10.43 14.49 18.30
CA ARG A 170 -10.55 15.74 17.52
C ARG A 170 -10.75 15.48 16.04
N HIS A 171 -10.05 14.49 15.49
CA HIS A 171 -10.06 14.16 14.07
C HIS A 171 -10.38 12.68 13.87
N GLN A 172 -10.78 12.34 12.65
CA GLN A 172 -10.75 10.95 12.21
C GLN A 172 -9.41 10.67 11.56
N LEU A 173 -8.86 9.49 11.81
CA LEU A 173 -7.71 8.91 11.15
C LEU A 173 -8.05 7.52 10.61
N HIS A 174 -7.66 7.22 9.37
CA HIS A 174 -7.68 5.89 8.76
C HIS A 174 -9.05 5.17 8.86
N GLY A 175 -10.12 5.91 8.55
CA GLY A 175 -11.48 5.35 8.46
C GLY A 175 -12.22 5.14 9.77
N GLY A 176 -11.61 5.42 10.93
CA GLY A 176 -12.29 5.40 12.23
C GLY A 176 -11.78 4.31 13.18
N LYS A 177 -12.62 3.90 14.15
CA LYS A 177 -12.21 2.95 15.21
C LYS A 177 -12.15 1.51 14.69
N ILE A 178 -13.10 1.15 13.84
CA ILE A 178 -13.23 -0.15 13.18
C ILE A 178 -13.16 0.13 11.67
N GLY A 179 -11.98 0.55 11.23
CA GLY A 179 -11.68 0.75 9.81
C GLY A 179 -11.63 -0.57 9.03
N PHE A 180 -11.40 -0.44 7.73
CA PHE A 180 -11.30 -1.58 6.79
C PHE A 180 -10.22 -2.61 7.19
N ASP A 181 -9.21 -2.17 7.94
CA ASP A 181 -8.13 -2.98 8.50
C ASP A 181 -8.59 -3.95 9.60
N LYS A 182 -9.80 -3.75 10.16
CA LYS A 182 -10.32 -4.52 11.31
C LYS A 182 -11.35 -5.58 10.95
N TYR A 183 -11.67 -5.77 9.67
CA TYR A 183 -12.59 -6.80 9.20
C TYR A 183 -11.85 -7.97 8.58
N ASN A 184 -12.41 -9.18 8.67
CA ASN A 184 -12.02 -10.26 7.77
C ASN A 184 -12.75 -10.08 6.43
N TRP A 185 -12.02 -10.17 5.33
CA TRP A 185 -12.57 -9.96 3.99
C TRP A 185 -12.92 -11.29 3.34
N ASP A 186 -14.00 -11.30 2.55
CA ASP A 186 -14.35 -12.45 1.74
C ASP A 186 -13.32 -12.62 0.62
N ALA A 187 -12.93 -13.86 0.33
CA ALA A 187 -11.86 -14.15 -0.62
C ALA A 187 -12.33 -14.96 -1.82
N PHE A 188 -11.94 -14.52 -3.01
CA PHE A 188 -12.09 -15.23 -4.26
C PHE A 188 -10.73 -15.41 -4.94
N VAL A 189 -10.43 -16.64 -5.37
CA VAL A 189 -9.16 -17.01 -6.01
C VAL A 189 -9.44 -17.47 -7.45
N ASP A 190 -8.71 -16.91 -8.40
CA ASP A 190 -8.78 -17.26 -9.83
C ASP A 190 -7.35 -17.40 -10.39
N GLY A 191 -6.88 -18.64 -10.57
CA GLY A 191 -5.47 -18.90 -10.85
C GLY A 191 -4.57 -18.37 -9.73
N THR A 192 -3.60 -17.50 -10.06
CA THR A 192 -2.76 -16.82 -9.08
C THR A 192 -3.28 -15.44 -8.69
N VAL A 193 -4.51 -15.10 -9.03
CA VAL A 193 -5.12 -13.81 -8.67
C VAL A 193 -6.00 -13.99 -7.45
N VAL A 194 -5.81 -13.13 -6.44
CA VAL A 194 -6.66 -13.10 -5.25
C VAL A 194 -7.43 -11.79 -5.22
N THR A 195 -8.76 -11.88 -5.10
CA THR A 195 -9.62 -10.71 -4.86
C THR A 195 -10.24 -10.85 -3.48
N LEU A 196 -10.00 -9.86 -2.62
CA LEU A 196 -10.63 -9.72 -1.32
C LEU A 196 -11.74 -8.70 -1.40
N THR A 197 -12.91 -8.96 -0.82
CA THR A 197 -14.08 -8.07 -0.83
C THR A 197 -14.61 -7.80 0.57
N HIS A 198 -15.07 -6.57 0.80
CA HIS A 198 -15.76 -6.16 2.01
C HIS A 198 -16.90 -5.21 1.68
N THR A 199 -17.99 -5.30 2.44
CA THR A 199 -19.11 -4.36 2.34
C THR A 199 -19.26 -3.58 3.63
N SER A 200 -19.00 -2.28 3.55
CA SER A 200 -19.21 -1.33 4.64
C SER A 200 -20.62 -0.74 4.51
N PRO A 201 -21.54 -0.97 5.46
CA PRO A 201 -22.93 -0.53 5.34
C PRO A 201 -23.08 1.01 5.37
N ASP A 202 -24.29 1.48 5.04
CA ASP A 202 -24.66 2.89 5.21
C ASP A 202 -24.57 3.28 6.70
N GLY A 203 -23.96 4.43 6.99
CA GLY A 203 -23.74 4.93 8.35
C GLY A 203 -22.53 4.32 9.08
N ASP A 204 -21.82 3.38 8.48
CA ASP A 204 -20.62 2.78 9.09
C ASP A 204 -19.55 3.85 9.38
N GLU A 205 -19.03 3.90 10.60
CA GLU A 205 -18.10 4.95 11.10
C GLU A 205 -18.57 6.40 10.83
N GLY A 206 -19.87 6.60 10.58
CA GLY A 206 -20.49 7.90 10.28
C GLY A 206 -20.57 8.26 8.80
N TYR A 207 -20.10 7.40 7.90
CA TYR A 207 -20.13 7.67 6.46
C TYR A 207 -21.48 7.38 5.80
N PRO A 208 -21.96 8.23 4.87
CA PRO A 208 -23.16 7.94 4.09
C PRO A 208 -22.90 6.89 3.02
N GLY A 209 -23.92 6.14 2.66
CA GLY A 209 -23.91 5.14 1.60
C GLY A 209 -23.25 3.84 2.03
N ALA A 210 -23.84 2.73 1.62
CA ALA A 210 -23.13 1.46 1.65
C ALA A 210 -22.04 1.47 0.57
N VAL A 211 -20.87 0.93 0.88
CA VAL A 211 -19.74 0.80 -0.03
C VAL A 211 -19.37 -0.67 -0.12
N MET A 212 -19.39 -1.20 -1.34
CA MET A 212 -18.74 -2.47 -1.63
C MET A 212 -17.36 -2.16 -2.18
N VAL A 213 -16.33 -2.66 -1.51
CA VAL A 213 -14.92 -2.47 -1.84
C VAL A 213 -14.28 -3.81 -2.16
N SER A 214 -13.36 -3.82 -3.11
CA SER A 214 -12.50 -4.96 -3.39
C SER A 214 -11.05 -4.54 -3.53
N VAL A 215 -10.15 -5.45 -3.15
CA VAL A 215 -8.71 -5.35 -3.39
C VAL A 215 -8.26 -6.61 -4.12
N ARG A 216 -7.71 -6.43 -5.31
CA ARG A 216 -7.11 -7.51 -6.10
C ARG A 216 -5.60 -7.46 -5.95
N TYR A 217 -4.99 -8.61 -5.66
CA TYR A 217 -3.56 -8.82 -5.53
C TYR A 217 -3.05 -9.80 -6.58
N GLU A 218 -1.89 -9.50 -7.15
CA GLU A 218 -1.23 -10.36 -8.12
C GLU A 218 0.29 -10.16 -8.10
N LEU A 219 1.06 -11.23 -7.92
CA LEU A 219 2.51 -11.23 -8.18
C LEU A 219 2.76 -11.62 -9.64
N LYS A 220 3.57 -10.82 -10.35
CA LYS A 220 4.01 -11.09 -11.71
C LYS A 220 5.39 -11.75 -11.72
N ALA A 221 5.72 -12.42 -12.82
CA ALA A 221 7.02 -13.03 -13.05
C ALA A 221 8.18 -12.02 -12.98
N ASP A 222 7.95 -10.79 -13.41
CA ASP A 222 8.94 -9.71 -13.47
C ASP A 222 9.08 -8.89 -12.17
N ASN A 223 8.83 -9.52 -11.01
CA ASN A 223 8.95 -8.93 -9.67
C ASN A 223 8.01 -7.76 -9.36
N ARG A 224 6.98 -7.54 -10.18
CA ARG A 224 5.89 -6.60 -9.86
C ARG A 224 4.84 -7.27 -8.99
N PHE A 225 4.57 -6.68 -7.83
CA PHE A 225 3.38 -6.97 -7.04
C PHE A 225 2.34 -5.87 -7.29
N GLU A 226 1.24 -6.25 -7.92
CA GLU A 226 0.16 -5.33 -8.30
C GLU A 226 -0.99 -5.40 -7.30
N VAL A 227 -1.47 -4.22 -6.89
CA VAL A 227 -2.63 -4.03 -6.02
C VAL A 227 -3.63 -3.14 -6.74
N LEU A 228 -4.87 -3.62 -6.87
CA LEU A 228 -5.96 -2.88 -7.50
C LEU A 228 -7.13 -2.76 -6.53
N PHE A 229 -7.41 -1.54 -6.09
CA PHE A 229 -8.58 -1.20 -5.30
C PHE A 229 -9.73 -0.79 -6.21
N LYS A 230 -10.93 -1.31 -5.93
CA LYS A 230 -12.16 -0.90 -6.58
C LYS A 230 -13.25 -0.69 -5.54
N ALA A 231 -14.11 0.31 -5.77
CA ALA A 231 -15.29 0.48 -4.93
C ALA A 231 -16.46 1.08 -5.71
N VAL A 232 -17.66 0.76 -5.24
CA VAL A 232 -18.93 1.34 -5.68
C VAL A 232 -19.76 1.71 -4.46
N SER A 233 -20.65 2.71 -4.58
CA SER A 233 -21.50 3.14 -3.47
C SER A 233 -22.96 3.29 -3.85
N THR A 234 -23.84 3.16 -2.85
CA THR A 234 -25.29 3.38 -2.97
C THR A 234 -25.70 4.84 -2.79
N LYS A 235 -24.84 5.69 -2.21
CA LYS A 235 -25.03 7.15 -2.08
C LYS A 235 -23.71 7.87 -2.36
N PRO A 236 -23.73 9.18 -2.67
CA PRO A 236 -22.50 9.97 -2.67
C PRO A 236 -21.76 9.83 -1.34
N THR A 237 -20.47 9.48 -1.38
CA THR A 237 -19.66 9.24 -0.18
C THR A 237 -18.20 9.54 -0.45
N PRO A 238 -17.42 10.03 0.53
CA PRO A 238 -15.98 10.16 0.34
C PRO A 238 -15.32 8.78 0.39
N ILE A 239 -14.33 8.55 -0.48
CA ILE A 239 -13.50 7.34 -0.49
C ILE A 239 -12.04 7.67 -0.82
N ASN A 240 -11.13 7.06 -0.09
CA ASN A 240 -9.69 7.14 -0.32
C ASN A 240 -9.07 5.89 0.28
N LEU A 241 -8.56 4.98 -0.56
CA LEU A 241 -8.02 3.70 -0.13
C LEU A 241 -6.50 3.72 -0.26
N THR A 242 -5.81 2.97 0.58
CA THR A 242 -4.36 2.77 0.46
C THR A 242 -3.94 1.47 1.13
N ASN A 243 -2.68 1.09 0.93
CA ASN A 243 -2.01 0.06 1.70
C ASN A 243 -0.95 0.70 2.62
N HIS A 244 -0.92 0.28 3.88
CA HIS A 244 -0.07 0.85 4.91
C HIS A 244 1.12 -0.08 5.27
N SER A 245 1.75 -0.69 4.26
CA SER A 245 2.99 -1.46 4.45
C SER A 245 4.17 -0.57 4.88
N TYR A 246 4.87 -1.04 5.89
CA TYR A 246 6.09 -0.43 6.44
C TYR A 246 7.29 -1.19 5.91
N PHE A 247 8.15 -0.54 5.15
CA PHE A 247 9.28 -1.12 4.45
C PHE A 247 10.61 -0.86 5.15
N ASN A 248 11.49 -1.86 5.12
CA ASN A 248 12.92 -1.75 5.37
C ASN A 248 13.64 -2.67 4.39
N LEU A 249 14.23 -2.11 3.32
CA LEU A 249 14.86 -2.88 2.24
C LEU A 249 16.19 -3.53 2.67
N ALA A 250 16.71 -3.22 3.85
CA ALA A 250 17.80 -3.96 4.46
C ALA A 250 17.32 -5.30 5.05
N GLY A 251 16.05 -5.37 5.42
CA GLY A 251 15.40 -6.47 6.14
C GLY A 251 14.62 -5.91 7.33
N HIS A 252 13.42 -6.43 7.60
CA HIS A 252 12.51 -5.86 8.60
C HIS A 252 13.08 -5.84 10.03
N SER A 253 14.06 -6.70 10.32
CA SER A 253 14.68 -6.86 11.65
C SER A 253 15.94 -6.03 11.85
N THR A 254 16.42 -5.32 10.82
CA THR A 254 17.69 -4.59 10.84
C THR A 254 17.65 -3.28 11.63
N GLY A 255 16.45 -2.74 11.89
CA GLY A 255 16.28 -1.54 12.72
C GLY A 255 16.58 -0.23 12.00
N HIS A 256 16.66 0.85 12.79
CA HIS A 256 16.70 2.22 12.27
C HIS A 256 18.03 2.63 11.64
N GLU A 257 19.14 1.99 12.02
CA GLU A 257 20.45 2.32 11.46
C GLU A 257 20.49 2.16 9.95
N GLU A 258 19.89 1.08 9.44
CA GLU A 258 19.82 0.82 8.01
C GLU A 258 18.78 1.70 7.30
N ILE A 259 17.72 2.13 7.99
CA ILE A 259 16.73 3.09 7.43
C ILE A 259 17.40 4.40 7.06
N TYR A 260 18.30 4.91 7.90
CA TYR A 260 19.02 6.15 7.61
C TYR A 260 19.91 6.08 6.36
N ARG A 261 20.28 4.86 5.94
CA ARG A 261 21.08 4.61 4.73
C ARG A 261 20.24 4.43 3.47
N HIS A 262 18.91 4.36 3.58
CA HIS A 262 18.07 4.27 2.40
C HIS A 262 18.19 5.56 1.58
N VAL A 263 18.30 5.40 0.27
CA VAL A 263 18.31 6.51 -0.69
C VAL A 263 16.94 6.59 -1.32
N VAL A 264 16.24 7.70 -1.10
CA VAL A 264 14.85 7.92 -1.50
C VAL A 264 14.78 8.97 -2.60
N SER A 265 13.91 8.74 -3.57
CA SER A 265 13.47 9.74 -4.54
C SER A 265 11.95 9.66 -4.72
N ILE A 266 11.28 10.81 -4.80
CA ILE A 266 9.84 10.94 -4.97
C ILE A 266 9.57 11.94 -6.09
N ASN A 267 8.74 11.55 -7.05
CA ASN A 267 8.34 12.35 -8.20
C ASN A 267 7.24 13.36 -7.81
N ALA A 268 7.60 14.31 -6.97
CA ALA A 268 6.69 15.35 -6.48
C ALA A 268 7.41 16.69 -6.38
N ASP A 269 6.78 17.75 -6.87
CA ASP A 269 7.27 19.13 -6.78
C ASP A 269 6.64 19.92 -5.62
N LYS A 270 5.63 19.34 -4.96
CA LYS A 270 4.90 19.94 -3.84
C LYS A 270 4.58 18.92 -2.75
N ILE A 271 4.37 19.42 -1.54
CA ILE A 271 3.67 18.73 -0.46
C ILE A 271 2.41 19.52 -0.07
N THR A 272 1.45 18.87 0.59
CA THR A 272 0.34 19.59 1.25
C THR A 272 0.83 20.25 2.53
N ASP A 273 0.55 21.54 2.68
CA ASP A 273 0.79 22.28 3.93
C ASP A 273 -0.16 21.78 5.03
N THR A 274 0.36 21.54 6.23
CA THR A 274 -0.40 20.99 7.36
C THR A 274 -0.20 21.77 8.65
N ASP A 275 -1.16 21.68 9.56
CA ASP A 275 -1.03 22.17 10.93
C ASP A 275 -0.32 21.16 11.85
N ALA A 276 -0.24 21.48 13.15
CA ALA A 276 0.43 20.64 14.15
C ALA A 276 -0.21 19.25 14.33
N ASP A 277 -1.46 19.07 13.90
CA ASP A 277 -2.19 17.80 13.96
C ASP A 277 -2.11 17.03 12.63
N SER A 278 -1.30 17.55 11.70
CA SER A 278 -1.16 17.05 10.34
C SER A 278 -2.47 17.16 9.53
N ILE A 279 -3.32 18.14 9.85
CA ILE A 279 -4.50 18.47 9.04
C ILE A 279 -4.10 19.47 7.95
N PRO A 280 -4.38 19.18 6.67
CA PRO A 280 -4.05 20.12 5.60
C PRO A 280 -4.74 21.47 5.75
N SER A 281 -4.02 22.54 5.38
CA SER A 281 -4.57 23.89 5.32
C SER A 281 -5.28 24.18 3.99
N GLY A 282 -5.18 23.28 3.02
CA GLY A 282 -5.56 23.46 1.62
C GLY A 282 -4.47 24.10 0.76
N LYS A 283 -3.34 24.53 1.34
CA LYS A 283 -2.20 25.11 0.61
C LYS A 283 -1.18 24.03 0.22
N PHE A 284 -0.31 24.39 -0.71
CA PHE A 284 0.82 23.57 -1.13
C PHE A 284 2.14 24.28 -0.85
N ILE A 285 3.15 23.50 -0.46
CA ILE A 285 4.53 23.97 -0.30
C ILE A 285 5.34 23.39 -1.46
N CYS A 286 5.99 24.24 -2.24
CA CYS A 286 6.96 23.78 -3.25
C CYS A 286 8.17 23.14 -2.55
N VAL A 287 8.58 21.95 -3.00
CA VAL A 287 9.68 21.23 -2.35
C VAL A 287 11.05 21.84 -2.65
N GLY A 288 11.19 22.54 -3.77
CA GLY A 288 12.47 23.08 -4.24
C GLY A 288 13.17 23.96 -3.21
N GLY A 289 14.41 23.61 -2.85
CA GLY A 289 15.20 24.33 -1.84
C GLY A 289 14.79 24.05 -0.39
N THR A 290 13.88 23.10 -0.15
CA THR A 290 13.45 22.67 1.18
C THR A 290 14.01 21.27 1.51
N PRO A 291 13.97 20.83 2.78
CA PRO A 291 14.28 19.45 3.17
C PRO A 291 13.42 18.39 2.48
N TYR A 292 12.26 18.79 1.95
CA TYR A 292 11.32 17.92 1.24
C TYR A 292 11.68 17.73 -0.24
N ASP A 293 12.77 18.32 -0.76
CA ASP A 293 13.18 18.10 -2.15
C ASP A 293 13.80 16.71 -2.37
N LEU A 294 12.92 15.73 -2.51
CA LEU A 294 13.24 14.32 -2.81
C LEU A 294 13.16 14.01 -4.32
N ARG A 295 13.05 15.03 -5.19
CA ARG A 295 13.09 14.81 -6.66
C ARG A 295 14.45 14.30 -7.13
N ILE A 296 15.49 14.67 -6.39
CA ILE A 296 16.85 14.16 -6.55
C ILE A 296 17.07 13.12 -5.45
N PRO A 297 17.65 11.95 -5.74
CA PRO A 297 17.94 10.94 -4.72
C PRO A 297 18.69 11.52 -3.50
N ARG A 298 18.20 11.21 -2.29
CA ARG A 298 18.78 11.62 -1.01
C ARG A 298 18.86 10.44 -0.05
N GLU A 299 19.97 10.35 0.69
CA GLU A 299 20.04 9.50 1.88
C GLU A 299 19.06 10.01 2.94
N LEU A 300 18.34 9.08 3.54
CA LEU A 300 17.19 9.39 4.37
C LEU A 300 17.59 10.01 5.70
N GLY A 301 18.67 9.54 6.35
CA GLY A 301 19.15 10.08 7.63
C GLY A 301 19.44 11.59 7.57
N PRO A 302 20.36 12.06 6.69
CA PRO A 302 20.63 13.49 6.53
C PRO A 302 19.43 14.32 6.05
N ALA A 303 18.50 13.73 5.30
CA ALA A 303 17.28 14.42 4.87
C ALA A 303 16.30 14.61 6.03
N MET A 304 16.02 13.56 6.79
CA MET A 304 15.15 13.59 7.98
C MET A 304 15.66 14.57 9.03
N ALA A 305 16.98 14.62 9.27
CA ALA A 305 17.58 15.53 10.26
C ALA A 305 17.35 17.03 9.97
N LYS A 306 16.88 17.37 8.76
CA LYS A 306 16.59 18.75 8.34
C LYS A 306 15.10 19.09 8.38
N THR A 307 14.21 18.12 8.58
CA THR A 307 12.77 18.37 8.70
C THR A 307 12.42 18.85 10.11
N VAL A 308 11.21 19.39 10.28
CA VAL A 308 10.74 19.93 11.57
C VAL A 308 10.59 18.84 12.64
N SER A 309 10.19 17.64 12.23
CA SER A 309 9.90 16.49 13.12
C SER A 309 11.03 15.47 13.20
N GLU A 310 12.19 15.75 12.61
CA GLU A 310 13.30 14.80 12.45
C GLU A 310 12.89 13.49 11.74
N GLY A 311 11.91 13.62 10.82
CA GLY A 311 11.33 12.56 10.01
C GLY A 311 10.37 13.10 8.95
N PHE A 312 9.78 12.24 8.14
CA PHE A 312 8.72 12.58 7.20
C PHE A 312 7.39 12.01 7.68
N ASP A 313 6.32 12.79 7.56
CA ASP A 313 4.93 12.36 7.67
C ASP A 313 4.08 13.27 6.78
N ASP A 314 4.42 13.30 5.49
CA ASP A 314 3.96 14.33 4.57
C ASP A 314 3.32 13.69 3.34
N ASN A 315 2.22 14.27 2.86
CA ASN A 315 1.66 13.92 1.57
C ASN A 315 2.39 14.70 0.46
N PHE A 316 3.12 13.96 -0.36
CA PHE A 316 3.79 14.44 -1.57
C PHE A 316 2.81 14.44 -2.75
N CYS A 317 2.67 15.57 -3.42
CA CYS A 317 1.81 15.74 -4.59
C CYS A 317 2.52 15.23 -5.84
N ILE A 318 2.08 14.09 -6.38
CA ILE A 318 2.75 13.43 -7.50
C ILE A 318 2.61 14.26 -8.78
N THR A 319 3.76 14.58 -9.37
CA THR A 319 3.81 15.30 -10.64
C THR A 319 3.50 14.35 -11.78
N LYS A 320 2.39 14.62 -12.50
CA LYS A 320 2.00 13.88 -13.71
C LYS A 320 2.43 14.66 -14.96
N GLY A 321 3.11 14.01 -15.89
CA GLY A 321 3.56 14.64 -17.14
C GLY A 321 2.43 14.81 -18.17
N THR A 322 1.65 13.75 -18.42
CA THR A 322 0.45 13.72 -19.28
C THR A 322 -0.58 12.76 -18.65
N GLU A 323 -1.81 12.66 -19.18
CA GLU A 323 -2.79 11.64 -18.76
C GLU A 323 -2.26 10.22 -19.06
N GLN A 324 -1.46 9.67 -18.15
CA GLN A 324 -1.01 8.28 -18.13
C GLN A 324 -1.74 7.57 -16.99
N GLY A 325 -2.10 6.30 -17.20
CA GLY A 325 -2.78 5.48 -16.19
C GLY A 325 -1.98 5.38 -14.89
N ARG A 326 -0.78 4.77 -14.96
CA ARG A 326 0.15 4.63 -13.82
C ARG A 326 1.37 5.53 -14.04
N THR A 327 1.74 6.30 -13.02
CA THR A 327 2.89 7.22 -13.06
C THR A 327 3.97 6.75 -12.08
N PHE A 328 5.23 6.91 -12.45
CA PHE A 328 6.35 6.73 -11.51
C PHE A 328 6.17 7.67 -10.31
N THR A 329 6.20 7.09 -9.11
CA THR A 329 5.86 7.79 -7.85
C THR A 329 7.09 7.95 -6.98
N ALA A 330 7.77 6.84 -6.70
CA ALA A 330 8.96 6.85 -5.86
C ALA A 330 9.91 5.71 -6.23
N ARG A 331 11.19 5.91 -5.93
CA ARG A 331 12.21 4.86 -5.90
C ARG A 331 12.96 4.96 -4.58
N VAL A 332 13.09 3.82 -3.92
CA VAL A 332 13.88 3.65 -2.70
C VAL A 332 14.93 2.59 -2.94
N ILE A 333 16.17 2.89 -2.59
CA ILE A 333 17.33 2.01 -2.74
C ILE A 333 17.92 1.80 -1.36
N HIS A 334 18.28 0.57 -1.02
CA HIS A 334 19.18 0.32 0.10
C HIS A 334 20.57 -0.06 -0.42
N PRO A 335 21.58 0.84 -0.32
CA PRO A 335 22.86 0.64 -0.96
C PRO A 335 23.55 -0.67 -0.56
N HIS A 336 23.55 -1.03 0.73
CA HIS A 336 24.31 -2.21 1.19
C HIS A 336 23.71 -3.55 0.74
N SER A 337 22.38 -3.69 0.72
CA SER A 337 21.74 -4.89 0.18
C SER A 337 21.67 -4.85 -1.35
N GLY A 338 21.67 -3.66 -1.95
CA GLY A 338 21.38 -3.46 -3.37
C GLY A 338 19.90 -3.62 -3.72
N ARG A 339 19.01 -3.85 -2.75
CA ARG A 339 17.57 -3.94 -3.00
C ARG A 339 17.02 -2.58 -3.42
N VAL A 340 16.14 -2.59 -4.41
CA VAL A 340 15.42 -1.43 -4.91
C VAL A 340 13.93 -1.72 -4.86
N LEU A 341 13.16 -0.72 -4.41
CA LEU A 341 11.72 -0.67 -4.54
C LEU A 341 11.36 0.53 -5.41
N GLU A 342 10.63 0.26 -6.50
CA GLU A 342 9.93 1.31 -7.24
C GLU A 342 8.42 1.21 -7.01
N VAL A 343 7.78 2.35 -6.88
CA VAL A 343 6.33 2.47 -6.73
C VAL A 343 5.75 3.24 -7.91
N TYR A 344 4.69 2.67 -8.50
CA TYR A 344 3.90 3.30 -9.55
C TYR A 344 2.42 3.31 -9.14
N THR A 345 1.72 4.40 -9.40
CA THR A 345 0.29 4.50 -9.07
C THR A 345 -0.46 5.47 -9.97
N ASP A 346 -1.79 5.35 -9.98
CA ASP A 346 -2.71 6.32 -10.57
C ASP A 346 -3.11 7.45 -9.59
N GLN A 347 -2.72 7.35 -8.31
CA GLN A 347 -3.09 8.33 -7.29
C GLN A 347 -2.39 9.69 -7.47
N PRO A 348 -3.04 10.77 -7.01
CA PRO A 348 -2.46 12.11 -7.10
C PRO A 348 -1.40 12.36 -6.01
N GLY A 349 -1.39 11.58 -4.93
CA GLY A 349 -0.48 11.77 -3.80
C GLY A 349 0.15 10.49 -3.28
N VAL A 350 1.21 10.65 -2.49
CA VAL A 350 1.80 9.58 -1.68
C VAL A 350 2.11 10.14 -0.28
N GLN A 351 1.61 9.50 0.77
CA GLN A 351 2.09 9.74 2.13
C GLN A 351 3.46 9.08 2.26
N PHE A 352 4.48 9.87 2.57
CA PHE A 352 5.78 9.35 2.95
C PHE A 352 5.97 9.51 4.45
N TYR A 353 5.91 8.39 5.16
CA TYR A 353 5.99 8.34 6.61
C TYR A 353 7.19 7.51 7.06
N THR A 354 8.05 8.03 7.93
CA THR A 354 9.28 7.36 8.39
C THR A 354 9.18 6.76 9.79
N SER A 355 8.00 6.25 10.19
CA SER A 355 7.83 5.58 11.48
C SER A 355 8.11 6.47 12.70
N ASN A 356 7.79 7.76 12.62
CA ASN A 356 8.15 8.77 13.63
C ASN A 356 7.46 8.53 14.99
N PHE A 357 6.27 7.94 14.98
CA PHE A 357 5.43 7.70 16.16
C PHE A 357 5.50 6.26 16.68
N MET A 358 6.37 5.43 16.11
CA MET A 358 6.67 4.12 16.71
C MET A 358 7.45 4.29 18.02
N PRO A 359 7.43 3.30 18.93
CA PRO A 359 8.10 3.41 20.22
C PRO A 359 9.56 3.82 20.11
N ASP A 360 9.98 4.77 20.94
CA ASP A 360 11.35 5.26 20.96
C ASP A 360 12.05 4.88 22.28
N PRO A 361 12.67 3.68 22.36
CA PRO A 361 13.41 3.27 23.56
C PRO A 361 14.61 4.18 23.85
N ASN A 362 15.02 5.02 22.89
CA ASN A 362 16.14 5.94 22.99
C ASN A 362 15.69 7.39 23.19
N ARG A 363 14.40 7.67 23.47
CA ARG A 363 13.85 9.03 23.58
C ARG A 363 14.61 9.95 24.55
N ASN A 364 15.21 9.37 25.59
CA ASN A 364 15.99 10.10 26.59
C ASN A 364 17.51 10.06 26.33
N ILE A 365 17.94 9.39 25.27
CA ILE A 365 19.32 9.27 24.82
C ILE A 365 19.45 10.13 23.56
N ARG A 366 19.84 11.39 23.72
CA ARG A 366 20.10 12.27 22.57
C ARG A 366 21.34 11.77 21.82
N PRO A 367 21.25 11.38 20.54
CA PRO A 367 22.45 11.12 19.74
C PRO A 367 23.32 12.39 19.72
N LYS A 368 24.64 12.25 19.73
CA LYS A 368 25.53 13.39 19.45
C LYS A 368 25.14 13.97 18.08
N LYS A 369 25.09 15.29 17.92
CA LYS A 369 24.98 15.91 16.58
C LYS A 369 26.17 15.43 15.77
N VAL A 370 25.92 14.80 14.63
CA VAL A 370 26.99 14.28 13.78
C VAL A 370 26.96 14.95 12.41
N ASN A 371 28.13 15.36 11.93
CA ASN A 371 28.31 15.76 10.54
C ASN A 371 28.24 14.52 9.64
N ALA A 372 27.69 14.62 8.43
CA ALA A 372 27.41 13.48 7.54
C ALA A 372 28.56 12.45 7.35
N PRO A 373 29.86 12.83 7.31
CA PRO A 373 30.95 11.85 7.23
C PRO A 373 31.16 11.06 8.52
N GLU A 374 30.91 11.69 9.68
CA GLU A 374 31.05 11.07 11.00
C GLU A 374 29.79 10.29 11.40
N TYR A 375 28.63 10.53 10.75
CA TYR A 375 27.33 9.96 11.11
C TYR A 375 27.39 8.44 11.27
N TYR A 376 28.21 7.78 10.44
CA TYR A 376 28.32 6.33 10.38
C TYR A 376 29.38 5.72 11.30
N ASP A 377 30.32 6.51 11.83
CA ASP A 377 31.33 6.05 12.79
C ASP A 377 30.80 6.04 14.23
N VAL A 378 29.77 6.84 14.54
CA VAL A 378 29.18 6.98 15.89
C VAL A 378 27.87 6.21 16.10
N THR A 379 27.26 5.64 15.07
CA THR A 379 25.99 4.88 15.24
C THR A 379 26.17 3.46 15.78
N ARG A 380 27.39 2.98 16.05
CA ARG A 380 27.63 1.68 16.71
C ARG A 380 27.40 1.66 18.22
N LEU A 381 26.74 2.66 18.79
CA LEU A 381 26.49 2.68 20.22
C LEU A 381 25.20 1.90 20.50
N GLU A 382 25.35 0.65 20.97
CA GLU A 382 24.26 -0.03 21.64
C GLU A 382 23.70 0.91 22.72
N PRO A 383 22.41 1.29 22.66
CA PRO A 383 21.86 2.24 23.59
C PRO A 383 21.81 1.62 24.99
N VAL A 384 22.47 2.28 25.96
CA VAL A 384 22.29 1.97 27.38
C VAL A 384 20.97 2.58 27.82
N ILE A 385 19.93 1.75 27.93
CA ILE A 385 18.58 2.15 28.38
C ILE A 385 18.61 2.33 29.90
N PRO A 386 18.37 3.54 30.44
CA PRO A 386 18.22 3.73 31.88
C PRO A 386 16.98 2.97 32.38
N GLU A 387 17.09 2.27 33.51
CA GLU A 387 15.94 1.63 34.15
C GLU A 387 14.87 2.70 34.51
N GLY A 388 13.63 2.49 34.06
CA GLY A 388 12.45 3.23 34.55
C GLY A 388 11.75 4.19 33.57
N VAL A 389 12.23 4.37 32.33
CA VAL A 389 11.54 5.23 31.32
C VAL A 389 11.62 4.62 29.90
N ALA A 390 11.36 3.33 29.76
CA ALA A 390 11.38 2.68 28.44
C ALA A 390 10.02 2.82 27.75
N ASP A 391 10.01 3.38 26.53
CA ASP A 391 8.94 3.19 25.55
C ASP A 391 9.23 1.89 24.79
N PRO A 392 8.62 0.75 25.20
CA PRO A 392 9.08 -0.56 24.77
C PRO A 392 8.81 -0.78 23.27
N PRO A 393 9.74 -1.42 22.55
CA PRO A 393 9.55 -1.68 21.13
C PRO A 393 8.34 -2.58 20.86
N ILE A 394 7.73 -2.42 19.70
CA ILE A 394 6.72 -3.36 19.21
C ILE A 394 7.44 -4.66 18.85
N ARG A 395 6.98 -5.78 19.39
CA ARG A 395 7.50 -7.11 19.06
C ARG A 395 6.85 -7.61 17.77
N GLY A 396 7.62 -7.62 16.70
CA GLY A 396 7.20 -8.10 15.39
C GLY A 396 7.62 -9.53 15.08
N LYS A 397 7.59 -9.86 13.78
CA LYS A 397 7.98 -11.17 13.23
C LYS A 397 9.31 -11.66 13.78
N GLY A 398 9.40 -12.94 14.14
CA GLY A 398 10.61 -13.58 14.67
C GLY A 398 11.15 -12.95 15.95
N GLY A 399 10.32 -12.20 16.69
CA GLY A 399 10.74 -11.46 17.88
C GLY A 399 11.52 -10.17 17.58
N ALA A 400 11.52 -9.69 16.33
CA ALA A 400 12.14 -8.42 15.95
C ALA A 400 11.56 -7.26 16.78
N LYS A 401 12.41 -6.28 17.09
CA LYS A 401 12.03 -5.09 17.85
C LYS A 401 11.83 -3.94 16.87
N TYR A 402 10.60 -3.49 16.68
CA TYR A 402 10.31 -2.34 15.85
C TYR A 402 10.19 -1.08 16.69
N CYS A 403 10.96 -0.06 16.32
CA CYS A 403 11.08 1.21 17.01
C CYS A 403 10.88 2.38 16.04
N LYS A 404 10.88 3.60 16.58
CA LYS A 404 11.01 4.85 15.84
C LYS A 404 12.07 4.73 14.75
N HIS A 405 11.70 5.16 13.54
CA HIS A 405 12.53 5.13 12.34
C HIS A 405 13.00 3.72 11.93
N GLY A 406 12.31 2.65 12.33
CA GLY A 406 12.62 1.28 11.92
C GLY A 406 12.15 0.89 10.52
N ALA A 407 11.35 1.74 9.87
CA ALA A 407 10.76 1.53 8.55
C ALA A 407 10.24 2.83 7.93
N PHE A 408 9.86 2.78 6.65
CA PHE A 408 9.11 3.84 5.96
C PHE A 408 7.85 3.30 5.27
N CYS A 409 6.82 4.14 5.11
CA CYS A 409 5.62 3.85 4.32
C CYS A 409 5.60 4.70 3.04
N LEU A 410 5.01 4.15 1.98
CA LEU A 410 4.68 4.87 0.74
C LEU A 410 3.19 4.63 0.43
N GLU A 411 2.32 5.34 1.14
CA GLU A 411 0.88 5.16 1.02
C GLU A 411 0.38 5.99 -0.16
N THR A 412 0.23 5.38 -1.33
CA THR A 412 -0.35 6.06 -2.50
C THR A 412 -1.83 6.35 -2.24
N GLN A 413 -2.25 7.59 -2.35
CA GLN A 413 -3.58 8.02 -1.91
C GLN A 413 -4.02 9.32 -2.59
N ASN A 414 -5.29 9.67 -2.46
CA ASN A 414 -5.71 11.07 -2.58
C ASN A 414 -5.19 11.90 -1.38
N PHE A 415 -5.14 13.21 -1.52
CA PHE A 415 -4.62 14.10 -0.49
C PHE A 415 -5.42 13.97 0.82
N PRO A 416 -4.76 14.02 1.99
CA PRO A 416 -5.44 14.05 3.27
C PRO A 416 -6.48 15.18 3.31
N ASP A 417 -7.57 14.96 4.04
CA ASP A 417 -8.69 15.89 4.19
C ASP A 417 -9.30 16.45 2.89
N ALA A 418 -9.07 15.82 1.72
CA ALA A 418 -9.54 16.34 0.43
C ALA A 418 -11.05 16.60 0.36
N ILE A 419 -11.86 15.89 1.14
CA ILE A 419 -13.31 16.14 1.22
C ILE A 419 -13.66 17.55 1.75
N ASN A 420 -12.75 18.19 2.49
CA ASN A 420 -12.91 19.53 3.04
C ASN A 420 -12.15 20.61 2.24
N HIS A 421 -11.45 20.24 1.16
CA HIS A 421 -10.66 21.16 0.33
C HIS A 421 -11.06 21.07 -1.15
N ALA A 422 -11.88 22.03 -1.60
CA ALA A 422 -12.38 22.06 -2.98
C ALA A 422 -11.29 22.19 -4.06
N ASN A 423 -10.08 22.62 -3.68
CA ASN A 423 -8.92 22.74 -4.57
C ASN A 423 -8.06 21.46 -4.62
N PHE A 424 -8.37 20.44 -3.82
CA PHE A 424 -7.75 19.12 -3.90
C PHE A 424 -8.52 18.22 -4.90
N PRO A 425 -7.93 17.12 -5.38
CA PRO A 425 -8.66 16.16 -6.20
C PRO A 425 -9.88 15.63 -5.44
N SER A 426 -11.02 15.53 -6.12
CA SER A 426 -12.26 15.08 -5.47
C SER A 426 -12.12 13.70 -4.85
N ALA A 427 -12.53 13.56 -3.59
CA ALA A 427 -12.63 12.27 -2.90
C ALA A 427 -14.04 11.65 -3.00
N VAL A 428 -14.99 12.29 -3.71
CA VAL A 428 -16.40 11.86 -3.72
C VAL A 428 -16.64 10.76 -4.76
N LEU A 429 -17.13 9.61 -4.30
CA LEU A 429 -17.67 8.54 -5.13
C LEU A 429 -19.20 8.65 -5.21
N ASN A 430 -19.72 8.84 -6.41
CA ASN A 430 -21.17 8.91 -6.67
C ASN A 430 -21.74 7.54 -7.09
N PRO A 431 -23.03 7.26 -6.84
CA PRO A 431 -23.69 6.07 -7.35
C PRO A 431 -23.59 5.96 -8.87
N GLY A 432 -23.36 4.74 -9.36
CA GLY A 432 -23.14 4.47 -10.78
C GLY A 432 -21.72 4.74 -11.27
N ALA A 433 -20.90 5.48 -10.52
CA ALA A 433 -19.47 5.59 -10.76
C ALA A 433 -18.69 4.45 -10.06
N GLN A 434 -17.45 4.26 -10.49
CA GLN A 434 -16.52 3.30 -9.90
C GLN A 434 -15.25 4.03 -9.44
N TYR A 435 -14.87 3.81 -8.19
CA TYR A 435 -13.53 4.16 -7.71
C TYR A 435 -12.54 3.11 -8.24
N VAL A 436 -11.40 3.58 -8.73
CA VAL A 436 -10.27 2.76 -9.17
C VAL A 436 -9.01 3.37 -8.61
N HIS A 437 -8.15 2.53 -8.05
CA HIS A 437 -6.81 2.90 -7.59
C HIS A 437 -5.88 1.73 -7.81
N GLU A 438 -4.80 1.97 -8.55
CA GLU A 438 -3.77 0.98 -8.87
C GLU A 438 -2.45 1.33 -8.20
N VAL A 439 -1.78 0.30 -7.67
CA VAL A 439 -0.41 0.39 -7.12
C VAL A 439 0.42 -0.75 -7.66
N VAL A 440 1.65 -0.47 -8.03
CA VAL A 440 2.65 -1.47 -8.37
C VAL A 440 3.86 -1.27 -7.47
N TYR A 441 4.20 -2.30 -6.70
CA TYR A 441 5.48 -2.41 -6.01
C TYR A 441 6.40 -3.27 -6.87
N LYS A 442 7.43 -2.68 -7.45
CA LYS A 442 8.39 -3.39 -8.29
C LYS A 442 9.71 -3.54 -7.53
N PHE A 443 10.13 -4.78 -7.33
CA PHE A 443 11.43 -5.08 -6.73
C PHE A 443 12.51 -5.28 -7.79
N GLU A 444 13.65 -4.65 -7.57
CA GLU A 444 14.86 -4.83 -8.39
C GLU A 444 16.09 -4.97 -7.49
N VAL A 445 17.21 -5.35 -8.11
CA VAL A 445 18.50 -5.50 -7.43
C VAL A 445 19.55 -4.73 -8.21
N LEU A 446 20.16 -3.73 -7.58
CA LEU A 446 21.38 -3.10 -8.08
C LEU A 446 22.52 -4.11 -7.95
N ARG A 447 23.04 -4.53 -9.09
CA ARG A 447 24.29 -5.29 -9.17
C ARG A 447 25.43 -4.28 -9.28
N ASP A 448 26.53 -4.54 -8.58
CA ASP A 448 27.76 -3.77 -8.80
C ASP A 448 28.17 -3.93 -10.28
N GLN A 449 28.43 -2.82 -10.95
CA GLN A 449 29.06 -2.81 -12.29
C GLN A 449 30.55 -3.08 -12.17
#